data_AF-A0A8U0M153-F1
#
_entry.id   AF-A0A8U0M153-F1
#
_cell.length_a   1.000
_cell.length_b   1.000
_cell.length_c   1.000
_cell.angle_alpha   90.00
_cell.angle_beta   90.00
_cell.angle_gamma   90.00
#
_symmetry.space_group_name_H-M   'P 1'
#
loop_
_entity.id
_entity.type
_entity.pdbx_description
1 polymer ?
#
loop_
_entity_poly.entity_id
_entity_poly.type
_entity_poly.pdbx_seq_one_letter_code
_entity_poly.pdbx_strand_id
1 'polypeptide(L)' 'MVTIKNKYVLLAAGFWISGIVLLLLGAIYKAQSWSGTVLSLGIIGQAIGFGFLGFAIMQSVFRKKE' A
#
# COMPACT_ATOMS: atom_id res chain seq x y z
N MET A 1 -3.81 -3.64 22.75
CA MET A 1 -2.61 -3.16 22.03
C MET A 1 -2.36 -4.13 20.88
N VAL A 2 -2.74 -3.79 19.64
CA VAL A 2 -2.55 -4.68 18.48
C VAL A 2 -1.08 -4.62 18.09
N THR A 3 -0.28 -5.57 18.56
CA THR A 3 1.14 -5.69 18.20
C THR A 3 1.26 -6.28 16.82
N ILE A 4 1.27 -5.43 15.79
CA ILE A 4 1.69 -5.83 14.45
C ILE A 4 3.18 -6.21 14.56
N LYS A 5 3.47 -7.49 14.80
CA LYS A 5 4.83 -8.02 14.97
C LYS A 5 5.72 -7.81 13.73
N ASN A 6 5.12 -7.51 12.58
CA ASN A 6 5.82 -7.39 11.31
C ASN A 6 5.71 -5.96 10.74
N LYS A 7 6.83 -5.21 10.80
CA LYS A 7 6.96 -3.85 10.25
C LYS A 7 6.53 -3.73 8.78
N TYR A 8 6.66 -4.80 7.99
CA TYR A 8 6.26 -4.82 6.58
C TYR A 8 4.74 -4.86 6.39
N VAL A 9 4.00 -5.46 7.31
CA VAL A 9 2.52 -5.43 7.30
C VAL A 9 2.02 -4.02 7.63
N LEU A 10 2.69 -3.32 8.56
CA LEU A 10 2.37 -1.93 8.86
C LEU A 10 2.69 -1.01 7.67
N LEU A 11 3.83 -1.21 7.00
CA LEU A 11 4.18 -0.51 5.77
C LEU A 11 3.13 -0.76 4.67
N ALA A 12 2.72 -2.01 4.46
CA ALA A 12 1.68 -2.37 3.49
C ALA A 12 0.37 -1.60 3.75
N ALA A 13 -0.09 -1.59 5.01
CA ALA A 13 -1.29 -0.86 5.41
C ALA A 13 -1.15 0.65 5.16
N GLY A 14 0.00 1.24 5.48
CA GLY A 14 0.28 2.65 5.21
C GLY A 14 0.18 3.01 3.72
N PHE A 15 0.75 2.18 2.85
CA PHE A 15 0.69 2.35 1.40
C PHE A 15 -0.73 2.16 0.83
N TRP A 16 -1.51 1.22 1.37
CA TRP A 16 -2.90 1.05 0.95
C TRP A 16 -3.78 2.22 1.37
N ILE A 17 -3.64 2.73 2.60
CA ILE A 17 -4.42 3.88 3.06
C ILE A 17 -4.07 5.13 2.23
N SER A 18 -2.78 5.42 2.06
CA SER A 18 -2.35 6.56 1.24
C SER A 18 -2.79 6.41 -0.22
N GLY A 19 -2.69 5.21 -0.78
CA GLY A 19 -3.17 4.91 -2.13
C GLY A 19 -4.68 5.13 -2.28
N ILE A 20 -5.49 4.69 -1.30
CA ILE A 20 -6.95 4.91 -1.33
C ILE A 20 -7.27 6.40 -1.30
N VAL A 21 -6.58 7.17 -0.44
CA VAL A 21 -6.77 8.62 -0.37
C VAL A 21 -6.45 9.27 -1.71
N LEU A 22 -5.33 8.91 -2.35
CA LEU A 22 -4.97 9.41 -3.66
C LEU A 22 -5.98 9.02 -4.75
N LEU A 23 -6.47 7.78 -4.74
CA LEU A 23 -7.50 7.33 -5.69
C LEU A 23 -8.79 8.14 -5.53
N LEU A 24 -9.24 8.36 -4.29
CA LEU A 24 -10.43 9.16 -4.01
C LEU A 24 -10.24 10.62 -4.43
N LEU A 25 -9.08 11.22 -4.13
CA LEU A 25 -8.76 12.58 -4.56
C LEU A 25 -8.74 12.70 -6.09
N GLY A 26 -8.04 11.79 -6.77
CA GLY A 26 -8.00 11.76 -8.24
C GLY A 26 -9.39 11.60 -8.87
N ALA A 27 -10.25 10.78 -8.28
CA ALA A 27 -11.62 10.57 -8.75
C ALA A 27 -12.52 11.79 -8.50
N ILE A 28 -12.44 12.42 -7.32
CA ILE A 28 -13.19 13.63 -6.97
C ILE A 28 -12.80 14.78 -7.89
N TYR A 29 -11.50 14.96 -8.13
CA TYR A 29 -10.97 16.05 -8.95
C TYR A 29 -10.73 15.66 -10.41
N LYS A 30 -11.48 14.69 -10.96
CA LYS A 30 -11.28 14.16 -12.32
C LYS A 30 -11.24 15.19 -13.46
N ALA A 31 -11.83 16.37 -13.25
CA ALA A 31 -11.83 17.48 -14.22
C ALA A 31 -10.50 18.27 -14.25
N GLN A 32 -9.64 18.08 -13.25
CA GLN A 32 -8.33 18.71 -13.18
C GLN A 32 -7.32 17.94 -14.04
N SER A 33 -6.42 18.67 -14.70
CA SER A 33 -5.40 18.09 -15.59
C SER A 33 -4.44 17.12 -14.88
N TRP A 34 -4.23 17.31 -13.57
CA TRP A 34 -3.35 16.47 -12.74
C TRP A 34 -4.04 15.21 -12.18
N SER A 35 -5.35 15.05 -12.35
CA SER A 35 -6.13 13.95 -11.77
C SER A 35 -5.60 12.57 -12.18
N GLY A 36 -5.24 12.40 -13.45
CA GLY A 36 -4.64 11.16 -13.96
C GLY A 36 -3.32 10.80 -13.28
N THR A 37 -2.47 11.79 -12.98
CA THR A 37 -1.22 11.58 -12.24
C THR A 37 -1.50 11.12 -10.81
N VAL A 38 -2.46 11.77 -10.13
CA VAL A 38 -2.84 11.40 -8.76
C VAL A 38 -3.45 10.00 -8.70
N LEU A 39 -4.29 9.63 -9.66
CA LEU A 39 -4.80 8.26 -9.79
C LEU A 39 -3.67 7.25 -9.99
N SER A 40 -2.71 7.56 -10.87
CA SER A 40 -1.56 6.69 -11.14
C SER A 40 -0.69 6.49 -9.90
N LEU A 41 -0.42 7.57 -9.15
CA LEU A 41 0.30 7.48 -7.87
C LEU A 41 -0.48 6.65 -6.84
N GLY A 42 -1.81 6.78 -6.81
CA GLY A 42 -2.68 5.95 -5.98
C GLY A 42 -2.54 4.46 -6.31
N ILE A 43 -2.59 4.09 -7.60
CA ILE A 43 -2.42 2.70 -8.07
C ILE A 43 -1.02 2.18 -7.73
N ILE A 44 0.03 2.98 -7.95
CA ILE A 44 1.40 2.61 -7.58
C ILE A 44 1.51 2.37 -6.08
N GLY A 45 0.91 3.25 -5.26
CA GLY A 45 0.83 3.07 -3.82
C GLY A 45 0.16 1.74 -3.43
N GLN A 46 -0.95 1.37 -4.10
CA GLN A 46 -1.59 0.07 -3.90
C GLN A 46 -0.65 -1.09 -4.22
N ALA A 47 0.01 -1.05 -5.38
CA ALA A 47 0.93 -2.08 -5.84
C ALA A 47 2.12 -2.26 -4.87
N ILE A 48 2.68 -1.16 -4.37
CA ILE A 48 3.74 -1.19 -3.34
C ILE A 48 3.23 -1.84 -2.05
N GLY A 49 2.01 -1.51 -1.62
CA GLY A 49 1.38 -2.14 -0.46
C GLY A 49 1.26 -3.65 -0.58
N PHE A 50 0.79 -4.15 -1.74
CA PHE A 50 0.75 -5.58 -2.03
C PHE A 50 2.15 -6.22 -2.10
N GLY A 51 3.14 -5.51 -2.62
CA GLY A 51 4.54 -5.95 -2.60
C GLY A 51 5.06 -6.18 -1.18
N PHE A 52 4.81 -5.26 -0.25
CA PHE A 52 5.18 -5.40 1.15
C PHE A 52 4.45 -6.54 1.86
N LEU A 53 3.16 -6.74 1.57
CA LEU A 53 2.42 -7.89 2.10
C LEU A 53 3.01 -9.21 1.59
N GLY A 54 3.28 -9.32 0.29
CA GLY A 54 3.91 -10.50 -0.30
C GLY A 54 5.27 -10.80 0.33
N PHE A 55 6.09 -9.76 0.54
CA PHE A 55 7.36 -9.87 1.26
C PHE A 55 7.16 -10.38 2.71
N ALA A 56 6.20 -9.82 3.44
CA ALA A 56 5.91 -10.22 4.82
C ALA A 56 5.48 -11.70 4.90
N ILE A 57 4.66 -12.15 3.96
CA ILE A 57 4.23 -13.55 3.85
C ILE A 57 5.42 -14.44 3.55
N MET A 58 6.22 -14.13 2.52
CA MET A 58 7.43 -14.89 2.20
C MET A 58 8.39 -14.97 3.40
N GLN A 59 8.61 -13.86 4.11
CA GLN A 59 9.46 -13.86 5.30
C GLN A 59 8.90 -14.77 6.41
N SER A 60 7.59 -14.84 6.59
CA SER A 60 6.96 -15.73 7.57
C SER A 60 7.04 -17.21 7.18
N VAL A 61 6.95 -17.52 5.88
CA VAL A 61 7.00 -18.89 5.36
C VAL A 61 8.44 -19.41 5.32
N PHE A 62 9.40 -18.59 4.90
CA PHE A 62 10.81 -18.96 4.75
C PHE A 62 11.66 -18.71 5.99
N ARG A 63 11.11 -18.11 7.07
CA ARG A 63 11.77 -18.16 8.39
C ARG A 63 11.83 -19.61 8.83
N LYS A 64 12.95 -20.27 8.53
CA LYS A 64 13.34 -21.51 9.19
C LYS A 64 13.20 -21.28 10.70
N LYS A 65 12.47 -22.19 11.37
CA LYS A 65 12.56 -22.37 12.82
C LYS A 65 14.01 -22.74 13.11
N GLU A 66 14.83 -21.76 13.43
CA GLU A 66 15.90 -21.96 14.43
C GLU A 66 15.29 -21.69 15.81
#